data_AF-A0A6M0ENF2-F1
#
_entry.id   AF-A0A6M0ENF2-F1
#
_cell.length_a   1.000
_cell.length_b   1.000
_cell.length_c   1.000
_cell.angle_alpha   90.00
_cell.angle_beta   90.00
_cell.angle_gamma   90.00
#
_symmetry.space_group_name_H-M   'P 1'
#
loop_
_entity.id
_entity.type
_entity.pdbx_description
1 polymer ?
#
loop_
_entity_poly.entity_id
_entity_poly.type
_entity_poly.pdbx_seq_one_letter_code
_entity_poly.pdbx_strand_id
1 'polypeptide(L)'
;MSSQITNILLIEANKHHVFLLKALMTQAHKLPMSIEHVERLSEGIALLAQGEIDVVILDLSLPDSEGLDTFKQIYAHFPEVPIIILSEIADEEIAAVAVQSGAQDYLVKGQFDGNLLLKTIRYSIERHSLHLSLKQQAKFLQVREQQLHRLIAKNTDGMLIVNDEGLIVFANPAAESLFGCKAGELKEVPLGYPLVVGESTEIEIVYKFRETITVEMRVAEVEWDSQIAYLASLRDISLRKQVEVALKQMNHVLETRVSERTAQLEQANQDLQKMQVRLSQALTQEQELSTFKSRIISRISHEYRTPLTTIALSAEMLSEYRHQWDDSRQLKHFGQIQSMIQRLTALVDDALMINQTESGELELKLEPINLVGFCRELISELQGQIRTPHQLLFSSRNVNSEASIIGKFDAKLLRQIISNLLSNAIKYSPQGGTVQFRLICEVDTAIFQVQDEGIGIPPQDQEKLFEAFYRGSNINEIGGTGLGLAITKKCVEIHNGQIEVESALGVGTTVLVKFPLEGELAVANNTKSSL
;
A
#
# COMPACT_ATOMS: atom_id res chain seq x y z
N MET A 1 -0.74 64.17 52.90
CA MET A 1 0.68 64.17 53.28
C MET A 1 0.79 63.40 54.58
N SER A 2 1.37 62.21 54.52
CA SER A 2 1.67 61.42 55.72
C SER A 2 2.57 62.26 56.62
N SER A 3 2.23 62.38 57.91
CA SER A 3 3.03 63.06 58.93
C SER A 3 4.28 62.22 59.22
N GLN A 4 5.20 62.16 58.26
CA GLN A 4 6.48 61.47 58.41
C GLN A 4 7.33 62.30 59.37
N ILE A 5 7.75 61.69 60.48
CA ILE A 5 8.61 62.34 61.47
C ILE A 5 9.94 62.61 60.76
N THR A 6 10.34 63.88 60.66
CA THR A 6 11.65 64.22 60.10
C THR A 6 12.71 64.03 61.18
N ASN A 7 13.65 63.13 60.96
CA ASN A 7 14.74 62.83 61.87
C ASN A 7 15.93 63.74 61.55
N ILE A 8 16.24 64.62 62.49
CA ILE A 8 17.23 65.68 62.34
C ILE A 8 18.40 65.35 63.24
N LEU A 9 19.59 65.22 62.67
CA LEU A 9 20.82 65.09 63.44
C LEU A 9 21.42 66.48 63.62
N LEU A 10 21.45 66.96 64.86
CA LEU A 10 22.09 68.20 65.25
C LEU A 10 23.47 67.90 65.84
N ILE A 11 24.53 68.37 65.20
CA ILE A 11 25.91 68.21 65.66
C ILE A 11 26.39 69.58 66.15
N GLU A 12 26.43 69.79 67.46
CA GLU A 12 26.73 71.09 68.09
C GLU A 12 27.29 70.87 69.50
N ALA A 13 28.44 71.47 69.82
CA ALA A 13 29.09 71.28 71.12
C ALA A 13 28.55 72.23 72.21
N ASN A 14 27.97 73.38 71.82
CA ASN A 14 27.48 74.38 72.76
C ASN A 14 26.06 74.07 73.24
N LYS A 15 25.93 73.67 74.52
CA LYS A 15 24.65 73.32 75.17
C LYS A 15 23.62 74.45 75.16
N HIS A 16 24.04 75.72 75.22
CA HIS A 16 23.12 76.85 75.12
C HIS A 16 22.53 77.00 73.71
N HIS A 17 23.33 76.77 72.66
CA HIS A 17 22.87 76.81 71.28
C HIS A 17 21.94 75.64 70.95
N VAL A 18 22.26 74.44 71.42
CA VAL A 18 21.38 73.27 71.30
C VAL A 18 20.02 73.54 71.93
N PHE A 19 20.00 74.14 73.12
CA PHE A 19 18.75 74.50 73.80
C PHE A 19 17.96 75.53 72.99
N LEU A 20 18.62 76.57 72.45
CA LEU A 20 17.98 77.58 71.62
C LEU A 20 17.40 76.99 70.31
N LEU A 21 18.17 76.17 69.60
CA LEU A 21 17.73 75.52 68.36
C LEU A 21 16.55 74.58 68.63
N LYS A 22 16.63 73.75 69.68
CA LYS A 22 15.51 72.90 70.11
C LYS A 22 14.28 73.73 70.49
N ALA A 23 14.45 74.87 71.18
CA ALA A 23 13.35 75.76 71.54
C ALA A 23 12.72 76.42 70.30
N LEU A 24 13.51 76.94 69.36
CA LEU A 24 13.04 77.54 68.11
C LEU A 24 12.25 76.53 67.25
N MET A 25 12.72 75.28 67.20
CA MET A 25 12.06 74.20 66.46
C MET A 25 10.79 73.69 67.17
N THR A 26 10.75 73.71 68.50
CA THR A 26 9.58 73.30 69.30
C THR A 26 8.47 74.36 69.28
N GLN A 27 8.83 75.65 69.35
CA GLN A 27 7.88 76.77 69.40
C GLN A 27 7.15 76.96 68.07
N ALA A 28 7.79 76.59 66.96
CA ALA A 28 7.21 76.61 65.62
C ALA A 28 6.38 75.34 65.33
N HIS A 29 5.33 75.09 66.13
CA HIS A 29 4.36 73.96 66.21
C HIS A 29 3.78 73.36 64.90
N LYS A 30 4.54 73.16 63.82
CA LYS A 30 4.00 72.77 62.50
C LYS A 30 4.56 71.47 61.89
N LEU A 31 5.57 70.81 62.47
CA LEU A 31 6.11 69.55 61.94
C LEU A 31 6.40 68.54 63.06
N PRO A 32 6.07 67.25 62.89
CA PRO A 32 6.60 66.19 63.75
C PRO A 32 8.08 65.98 63.42
N MET A 33 8.97 66.30 64.36
CA MET A 33 10.43 66.18 64.16
C MET A 33 11.03 65.45 65.35
N SER A 34 11.94 64.51 65.08
CA SER A 34 12.83 63.92 66.09
C SER A 34 14.18 64.61 65.96
N ILE A 35 14.72 65.11 67.07
CA ILE A 35 16.02 65.78 67.07
C ILE A 35 16.99 64.96 67.91
N GLU A 36 17.93 64.31 67.23
CA GLU A 36 19.07 63.66 67.86
C GLU A 36 20.22 64.64 67.93
N HIS A 37 20.85 64.76 69.10
CA HIS A 37 21.91 65.72 69.34
C HIS A 37 23.18 65.00 69.79
N VAL A 38 24.29 65.34 69.15
CA VAL A 38 25.64 64.88 69.49
C VAL A 38 26.60 66.06 69.60
N GLU A 39 27.61 65.92 70.46
CA GLU A 39 28.59 66.99 70.75
C GLU A 39 29.87 66.85 69.92
N ARG A 40 30.06 65.71 69.23
CA ARG A 40 31.26 65.36 68.46
C ARG A 40 30.92 64.87 67.05
N LEU A 41 31.76 65.21 66.09
CA LEU A 41 31.63 64.78 64.69
C LEU A 41 31.68 63.24 64.57
N SER A 42 32.59 62.61 65.30
CA SER A 42 32.76 61.15 65.34
C SER A 42 31.50 60.40 65.77
N GLU A 43 30.75 60.94 66.75
CA GLU A 43 29.46 60.40 67.19
C GLU A 43 28.38 60.60 66.12
N GLY A 44 28.38 61.75 65.45
CA GLY A 44 27.45 62.04 64.35
C GLY A 44 27.62 61.10 63.16
N ILE A 45 28.85 60.79 62.77
CA ILE A 45 29.15 59.82 61.71
C ILE A 45 28.65 58.41 62.09
N ALA A 46 28.79 58.01 63.36
CA ALA A 46 28.30 56.71 63.84
C ALA A 46 26.77 56.61 63.82
N LEU A 47 26.05 57.70 64.07
CA LEU A 47 24.58 57.76 63.93
C LEU A 47 24.15 57.79 62.47
N LEU A 48 24.85 58.52 61.60
CA LEU A 48 24.56 58.52 60.17
C LEU A 48 24.69 57.13 59.53
N ALA A 49 25.61 56.31 60.03
CA ALA A 49 25.75 54.92 59.59
C ALA A 49 24.53 54.03 59.93
N GLN A 50 23.69 54.42 60.89
CA GLN A 50 22.48 53.68 61.27
C GLN A 50 21.32 53.93 60.27
N GLY A 51 21.39 54.99 59.47
CA GLY A 51 20.51 55.21 58.30
C GLY A 51 19.15 55.83 58.59
N GLU A 52 18.90 56.34 59.79
CA GLU A 52 17.60 56.91 60.19
C GLU A 52 17.53 58.45 60.16
N ILE A 53 18.53 59.14 59.58
CA ILE A 53 18.62 60.61 59.58
C ILE A 53 18.22 61.20 58.22
N ASP A 54 17.25 62.12 58.22
CA ASP A 54 16.74 62.78 57.01
C ASP A 54 17.51 64.05 56.65
N VAL A 55 18.12 64.73 57.63
CA VAL A 55 18.89 65.96 57.43
C VAL A 55 19.88 66.16 58.57
N VAL A 56 21.06 66.67 58.23
CA VAL A 56 22.11 67.02 59.21
C VAL A 56 22.19 68.52 59.35
N ILE A 57 22.12 69.00 60.58
CA ILE A 57 22.43 70.38 60.94
C ILE A 57 23.79 70.35 61.63
N LEU A 58 24.80 70.88 60.94
CA LEU A 58 26.20 70.77 61.32
C LEU A 58 26.75 72.10 61.79
N ASP A 59 27.25 72.16 63.02
CA ASP A 59 28.11 73.26 63.44
C ASP A 59 29.56 73.08 62.96
N LEU A 60 30.22 74.17 62.61
CA LEU A 60 31.62 74.15 62.14
C LEU A 60 32.65 74.20 63.27
N SER A 61 32.25 74.50 64.51
CA SER A 61 33.14 74.65 65.66
C SER A 61 32.99 73.48 66.64
N LEU A 62 33.46 72.29 66.26
CA LEU A 62 33.37 71.08 67.08
C LEU A 62 34.71 70.76 67.76
N PRO A 63 34.68 70.12 68.94
CA PRO A 63 35.89 69.80 69.70
C PRO A 63 36.81 68.78 68.99
N ASP A 64 36.31 68.03 68.02
CA ASP A 64 37.05 67.03 67.25
C ASP A 64 37.29 67.40 65.77
N SER A 65 36.74 68.51 65.28
CA SER A 65 36.95 69.01 63.91
C SER A 65 36.55 70.48 63.78
N GLU A 66 37.36 71.29 63.08
CA GLU A 66 37.12 72.72 62.89
C GLU A 66 36.92 73.09 61.40
N GLY A 67 35.98 74.00 61.15
CA GLY A 67 35.76 74.62 59.85
C GLY A 67 35.14 73.70 58.80
N LEU A 68 35.33 74.05 57.52
CA LEU A 68 34.78 73.33 56.35
C LEU A 68 35.23 71.88 56.22
N ASP A 69 36.32 71.48 56.87
CA ASP A 69 36.78 70.09 56.84
C ASP A 69 35.82 69.16 57.58
N THR A 70 35.09 69.67 58.57
CA THR A 70 33.98 68.98 59.25
C THR A 70 32.89 68.57 58.26
N PHE A 71 32.49 69.47 57.34
CA PHE A 71 31.51 69.17 56.29
C PHE A 71 32.03 68.14 55.29
N LYS A 72 33.27 68.31 54.80
CA LYS A 72 33.86 67.42 53.80
C LYS A 72 33.93 65.97 54.29
N GLN A 73 34.23 65.76 55.58
CA GLN A 73 34.29 64.42 56.16
C GLN A 73 32.93 63.72 56.14
N ILE A 74 31.84 64.41 56.47
CA ILE A 74 30.48 63.85 56.40
C ILE A 74 30.08 63.63 54.94
N TYR A 75 30.26 64.64 54.08
CA TYR A 75 29.83 64.57 52.68
C TYR A 75 30.54 63.48 51.87
N ALA A 76 31.82 63.21 52.18
CA ALA A 76 32.58 62.14 51.51
C ALA A 76 32.03 60.73 51.82
N HIS A 77 31.51 60.51 53.03
CA HIS A 77 30.98 59.21 53.46
C HIS A 77 29.48 59.08 53.21
N PHE A 78 28.74 60.19 53.28
CA PHE A 78 27.28 60.24 53.15
C PHE A 78 26.84 61.37 52.20
N PRO A 79 27.15 61.29 50.90
CA PRO A 79 26.72 62.29 49.92
C PRO A 79 25.21 62.29 49.66
N GLU A 80 24.50 61.28 50.17
CA GLU A 80 23.06 61.09 50.01
C GLU A 80 22.23 61.67 51.16
N VAL A 81 22.83 62.37 52.13
CA VAL A 81 22.11 63.06 53.21
C VAL A 81 22.26 64.58 53.04
N PRO A 82 21.17 65.37 53.09
CA PRO A 82 21.27 66.82 52.99
C PRO A 82 21.91 67.41 54.25
N ILE A 83 22.93 68.26 54.08
CA ILE A 83 23.68 68.88 55.18
C ILE A 83 23.46 70.40 55.14
N ILE A 84 23.00 70.95 56.25
CA ILE A 84 22.83 72.38 56.49
C ILE A 84 23.90 72.80 57.49
N ILE A 85 24.65 73.85 57.16
CA ILE A 85 25.76 74.31 58.00
C ILE A 85 25.30 75.47 58.88
N LEU A 86 25.64 75.43 60.17
CA LEU A 86 25.50 76.51 61.13
C LEU A 86 26.88 77.07 61.47
N SER A 87 27.01 78.41 61.51
CA SER A 87 28.26 79.07 61.86
C SER A 87 28.03 80.36 62.65
N GLU A 88 28.93 80.67 63.59
CA GLU A 88 28.91 81.93 64.35
C GLU A 88 29.40 83.13 63.53
N ILE A 89 30.13 82.88 62.44
CA ILE A 89 30.75 83.92 61.61
C ILE A 89 29.91 84.12 60.34
N ALA A 90 29.47 85.36 60.13
CA ALA A 90 28.89 85.82 58.88
C ALA A 90 30.01 86.08 57.85
N ASP A 91 30.58 85.01 57.30
CA ASP A 91 31.56 85.09 56.22
C ASP A 91 30.93 84.56 54.92
N GLU A 92 30.70 85.47 53.96
CA GLU A 92 30.10 85.14 52.66
C GLU A 92 31.01 84.26 51.79
N GLU A 93 32.34 84.35 51.93
CA GLU A 93 33.27 83.52 51.16
C GLU A 93 33.20 82.07 51.62
N ILE A 94 33.18 81.84 52.94
CA ILE A 94 33.04 80.50 53.53
C ILE A 94 31.68 79.89 53.17
N ALA A 95 30.60 80.68 53.21
CA ALA A 95 29.26 80.23 52.81
C ALA A 95 29.20 79.82 51.32
N ALA A 96 29.81 80.60 50.42
CA ALA A 96 29.86 80.28 49.00
C ALA A 96 30.63 78.99 48.70
N VAL A 97 31.79 78.80 49.36
CA VAL A 97 32.60 77.58 49.23
C VAL A 97 31.86 76.36 49.75
N ALA A 98 31.12 76.50 50.86
CA ALA A 98 30.32 75.42 51.43
C ALA A 98 29.24 74.91 50.46
N VAL A 99 28.45 75.83 49.89
CA VAL A 99 27.36 75.49 48.96
C VAL A 99 27.91 74.91 47.64
N GLN A 100 29.01 75.47 47.11
CA GLN A 100 29.68 74.91 45.92
C GLN A 100 30.22 73.49 46.17
N SER A 101 30.62 73.20 47.40
CA SER A 101 31.15 71.88 47.79
C SER A 101 30.05 70.84 48.06
N GLY A 102 28.78 71.20 47.91
CA GLY A 102 27.64 70.28 48.05
C GLY A 102 26.83 70.44 49.34
N ALA A 103 27.13 71.44 50.18
CA ALA A 103 26.26 71.78 51.30
C ALA A 103 24.93 72.35 50.78
N GLN A 104 23.84 71.97 51.42
CA GLN A 104 22.50 72.26 50.92
C GLN A 104 22.06 73.68 51.25
N ASP A 105 22.51 74.21 52.39
CA ASP A 105 22.35 75.60 52.79
C ASP A 105 23.36 75.99 53.90
N TYR A 106 23.57 77.28 54.14
CA TYR A 106 24.47 77.83 55.16
C TYR A 106 23.75 78.92 55.96
N LEU A 107 23.70 78.79 57.29
CA LEU A 107 22.96 79.65 58.21
C LEU A 107 23.88 80.25 59.30
N VAL A 108 23.72 81.55 59.58
CA VAL A 108 24.52 82.27 60.58
C VAL A 108 23.80 82.32 61.94
N LYS A 109 24.46 81.86 63.02
CA LYS A 109 23.91 81.83 64.39
C LYS A 109 23.51 83.24 64.86
N GLY A 110 22.30 83.37 65.41
CA GLY A 110 21.77 84.64 65.93
C GLY A 110 21.08 85.55 64.90
N GLN A 111 21.12 85.23 63.60
CA GLN A 111 20.48 86.03 62.53
C GLN A 111 19.31 85.33 61.83
N PHE A 112 18.89 84.15 62.28
CA PHE A 112 17.71 83.45 61.77
C PHE A 112 16.61 83.36 62.82
N ASP A 113 15.35 83.37 62.36
CA ASP A 113 14.20 83.02 63.18
C ASP A 113 13.85 81.53 63.02
N GLY A 114 12.96 81.02 63.88
CA GLY A 114 12.53 79.61 63.79
C GLY A 114 11.82 79.27 62.48
N ASN A 115 11.26 80.25 61.76
CA ASN A 115 10.54 80.03 60.51
C ASN A 115 11.51 79.86 59.33
N LEU A 116 12.58 80.65 59.27
CA LEU A 116 13.63 80.55 58.26
C LEU A 116 14.36 79.21 58.36
N LEU A 117 14.73 78.78 59.57
CA LEU A 117 15.38 77.48 59.80
C LEU A 117 14.53 76.31 59.30
N LEU A 118 13.23 76.29 59.62
CA LEU A 118 12.32 75.24 59.14
C LEU A 118 12.14 75.27 57.61
N LYS A 119 12.11 76.46 57.02
CA LYS A 119 12.00 76.63 55.56
C LYS A 119 13.24 76.08 54.85
N THR A 120 14.43 76.38 55.38
CA THR A 120 15.72 75.84 54.88
C THR A 120 15.79 74.32 55.02
N ILE A 121 15.39 73.76 56.17
CA ILE A 121 15.34 72.29 56.36
C ILE A 121 14.41 71.63 55.33
N ARG A 122 13.20 72.15 55.17
CA ARG A 122 12.23 71.60 54.23
C ARG A 122 12.72 71.65 52.79
N TYR A 123 13.24 72.79 52.33
CA TYR A 123 13.76 72.91 50.96
C TYR A 123 15.01 72.07 50.74
N SER A 124 15.83 71.91 51.76
CA SER A 124 17.02 71.06 51.70
C SER A 124 16.65 69.61 51.41
N ILE A 125 15.71 69.07 52.18
CA ILE A 125 15.19 67.70 52.01
C ILE A 125 14.48 67.54 50.65
N GLU A 126 13.62 68.49 50.28
CA GLU A 126 12.84 68.43 49.03
C GLU A 126 13.73 68.45 47.79
N ARG A 127 14.69 69.38 47.71
CA ARG A 127 15.60 69.51 46.56
C ARG A 127 16.54 68.31 46.43
N HIS A 128 17.02 67.78 47.55
CA HIS A 128 17.87 66.59 47.54
C HIS A 128 17.11 65.33 47.13
N SER A 129 15.90 65.15 47.66
CA SER A 129 14.99 64.06 47.26
C SER A 129 14.67 64.10 45.76
N LEU A 130 14.43 65.29 45.21
CA LEU A 130 14.20 65.48 43.77
C LEU A 130 15.43 65.09 42.94
N HIS A 131 16.63 65.46 43.37
CA HIS A 131 17.87 65.13 42.67
C HIS A 131 18.14 63.61 42.66
N LEU A 132 17.98 62.94 43.80
CA LEU A 132 18.10 61.48 43.87
C LEU A 132 17.09 60.78 42.96
N SER A 133 15.84 61.24 42.95
CA SER A 133 14.78 60.72 42.08
C SER A 133 15.14 60.86 40.59
N LEU A 134 15.61 62.03 40.15
CA LEU A 134 16.05 62.24 38.77
C LEU A 134 17.21 61.32 38.37
N LYS A 135 18.19 61.14 39.25
CA LYS A 135 19.34 60.25 39.00
C LYS A 135 18.90 58.79 38.87
N GLN A 136 17.98 58.35 39.73
CA GLN A 136 17.39 57.01 39.65
C GLN A 136 16.59 56.82 38.36
N GLN A 137 15.77 57.80 37.97
CA GLN A 137 15.02 57.75 36.71
C GLN A 137 15.94 57.70 35.49
N ALA A 138 16.98 58.51 35.44
CA ALA A 138 17.95 58.50 34.34
C ALA A 138 18.65 57.13 34.20
N LYS A 139 19.09 56.55 35.32
CA LYS A 139 19.69 55.22 35.33
C LYS A 139 18.69 54.13 34.92
N PHE A 140 17.45 54.23 35.37
CA PHE A 140 16.38 53.31 34.99
C PHE A 140 16.08 53.36 33.49
N LEU A 141 15.96 54.55 32.93
CA LEU A 141 15.75 54.76 31.49
C LEU A 141 16.90 54.18 30.67
N GLN A 142 18.15 54.45 31.06
CA GLN A 142 19.33 53.94 30.38
C GLN A 142 19.38 52.40 30.39
N VAL A 143 19.07 51.76 31.52
CA VAL A 143 19.02 50.29 31.61
C VAL A 143 17.92 49.73 30.70
N ARG A 144 16.76 50.37 30.68
CA ARG A 144 15.62 49.95 29.85
C ARG A 144 15.91 50.10 28.35
N GLU A 145 16.53 51.20 27.94
CA GLU A 145 16.97 51.46 26.57
C GLU A 145 17.97 50.38 26.10
N GLN A 146 18.98 50.08 26.92
CA GLN A 146 19.95 49.02 26.62
C GLN A 146 19.33 47.62 26.57
N GLN A 147 18.27 47.36 27.34
CA GLN A 147 17.53 46.11 27.26
C GLN A 147 16.77 46.01 25.93
N LEU A 148 16.08 47.07 25.50
CA LEU A 148 15.36 47.10 24.23
C LEU A 148 16.31 46.91 23.03
N HIS A 149 17.45 47.63 23.01
CA HIS A 149 18.46 47.44 21.96
C HIS A 149 18.99 46.00 21.90
N ARG A 150 19.21 45.35 23.05
CA ARG A 150 19.65 43.96 23.09
C ARG A 150 18.59 42.98 22.56
N LEU A 151 17.31 43.23 22.82
CA LEU A 151 16.22 42.40 22.30
C LEU A 151 16.14 42.50 20.77
N ILE A 152 16.19 43.73 20.23
CA ILE A 152 16.16 43.96 18.78
C ILE A 152 17.41 43.37 18.09
N ALA A 153 18.59 43.53 18.72
CA ALA A 153 19.84 43.04 18.16
C ALA A 153 19.98 41.52 18.15
N LYS A 154 19.32 40.82 19.11
CA LYS A 154 19.31 39.35 19.19
C LYS A 154 18.14 38.70 18.45
N ASN A 155 17.25 39.48 17.85
CA ASN A 155 16.17 38.93 17.03
C ASN A 155 16.77 38.19 15.83
N THR A 156 16.23 37.02 15.52
CA THR A 156 16.63 36.20 14.36
C THR A 156 16.08 36.74 13.05
N ASP A 157 14.95 37.44 13.11
CA ASP A 157 14.33 38.05 11.94
C ASP A 157 14.99 39.40 11.65
N GLY A 158 15.21 39.68 10.37
CA GLY A 158 15.71 40.97 9.93
C GLY A 158 14.65 42.04 10.12
N MET A 159 14.91 43.03 10.96
CA MET A 159 14.00 44.14 11.19
C MET A 159 14.54 45.38 10.51
N LEU A 160 13.73 45.97 9.63
CA LEU A 160 13.97 47.24 8.98
C LEU A 160 12.88 48.23 9.34
N ILE A 161 13.24 49.49 9.53
CA ILE A 161 12.25 50.58 9.59
C ILE A 161 12.46 51.44 8.37
N VAL A 162 11.36 51.71 7.69
CA VAL A 162 11.32 52.47 6.45
C VAL A 162 10.43 53.69 6.65
N ASN A 163 10.89 54.88 6.28
CA ASN A 163 10.07 56.09 6.36
C ASN A 163 8.94 56.09 5.29
N ASP A 164 8.10 57.12 5.31
CA ASP A 164 7.03 57.35 4.34
C ASP A 164 7.54 57.53 2.89
N GLU A 165 8.78 57.98 2.72
CA GLU A 165 9.47 58.08 1.42
C GLU A 165 10.01 56.74 0.89
N GLY A 166 9.95 55.65 1.68
CA GLY A 166 10.43 54.33 1.27
C GLY A 166 11.93 54.07 1.52
N LEU A 167 12.60 54.93 2.30
CA LEU A 167 14.01 54.85 2.67
C LEU A 167 14.21 54.16 4.03
N ILE A 168 15.23 53.30 4.11
CA ILE A 168 15.55 52.57 5.34
C ILE A 168 16.21 53.53 6.35
N VAL A 169 15.61 53.69 7.52
CA VAL A 169 16.13 54.52 8.63
C VAL A 169 16.82 53.69 9.71
N PHE A 170 16.43 52.42 9.85
CA PHE A 170 16.97 51.49 10.84
C PHE A 170 17.07 50.08 10.29
N ALA A 171 18.13 49.36 10.66
CA ALA A 171 18.34 47.95 10.36
C ALA A 171 18.99 47.25 11.55
N ASN A 172 18.44 46.10 11.97
CA ASN A 172 19.07 45.27 13.00
C ASN A 172 20.18 44.36 12.40
N PRO A 173 21.02 43.73 13.23
CA PRO A 173 22.11 42.85 12.76
C PRO A 173 21.64 41.63 11.94
N ALA A 174 20.42 41.14 12.18
CA ALA A 174 19.85 40.07 11.36
C ALA A 174 19.54 40.57 9.94
N ALA A 175 19.04 41.80 9.78
CA ALA A 175 18.87 42.43 8.47
C ALA A 175 20.22 42.64 7.77
N GLU A 176 21.26 43.10 8.49
CA GLU A 176 22.63 43.18 7.92
C GLU A 176 23.10 41.82 7.36
N SER A 177 22.77 40.74 8.07
CA SER A 177 23.12 39.38 7.67
C SER A 177 22.32 38.90 6.45
N LEU A 178 21.04 39.27 6.34
CA LEU A 178 20.19 38.95 5.18
C LEU A 178 20.59 39.72 3.92
N PHE A 179 20.89 41.01 4.01
CA PHE A 179 21.32 41.80 2.85
C PHE A 179 22.83 41.72 2.57
N GLY A 180 23.61 41.15 3.50
CA GLY A 180 25.06 40.97 3.36
C GLY A 180 25.88 42.27 3.42
N CYS A 181 25.28 43.36 3.87
CA CYS A 181 25.85 44.70 3.99
C CYS A 181 25.67 45.27 5.41
N LYS A 182 26.48 46.26 5.78
CA LYS A 182 26.41 46.89 7.11
C LYS A 182 25.19 47.81 7.19
N ALA A 183 24.64 48.02 8.39
CA ALA A 183 23.49 48.90 8.61
C ALA A 183 23.75 50.33 8.13
N GLY A 184 25.00 50.79 8.18
CA GLY A 184 25.40 52.09 7.64
C GLY A 184 25.30 52.19 6.11
N GLU A 185 25.41 51.07 5.39
CA GLU A 185 25.25 51.00 3.93
C GLU A 185 23.79 50.83 3.53
N LEU A 186 22.95 50.31 4.45
CA LEU A 186 21.51 50.18 4.26
C LEU A 186 20.75 51.46 4.58
N LYS A 187 21.30 52.34 5.42
CA LYS A 187 20.66 53.61 5.78
C LYS A 187 20.49 54.50 4.55
N GLU A 188 19.32 55.13 4.46
CA GLU A 188 18.92 56.03 3.37
C GLU A 188 18.89 55.37 1.98
N VAL A 189 18.91 54.04 1.92
CA VAL A 189 18.71 53.27 0.68
C VAL A 189 17.23 52.93 0.52
N PRO A 190 16.65 53.08 -0.69
CA PRO A 190 15.29 52.60 -0.95
C PRO A 190 15.21 51.08 -0.80
N LEU A 191 14.22 50.58 -0.07
CA LEU A 191 14.05 49.13 0.13
C LEU A 191 13.84 48.38 -1.20
N GLY A 192 13.19 49.02 -2.18
CA GLY A 192 12.99 48.47 -3.52
C GLY A 192 11.89 47.39 -3.63
N TYR A 193 11.18 47.09 -2.54
CA TYR A 193 10.06 46.15 -2.50
C TYR A 193 8.79 46.86 -2.01
N PRO A 194 7.59 46.48 -2.50
CA PRO A 194 6.33 47.09 -2.09
C PRO A 194 6.02 46.80 -0.61
N LEU A 195 5.73 47.86 0.14
CA LEU A 195 5.34 47.78 1.56
C LEU A 195 3.81 47.65 1.68
N VAL A 196 3.31 46.42 1.82
CA VAL A 196 1.88 46.15 2.01
C VAL A 196 1.60 45.87 3.47
N VAL A 197 0.89 46.78 4.15
CA VAL A 197 0.60 46.66 5.59
C VAL A 197 -0.40 45.53 5.83
N GLY A 198 -0.12 44.68 6.82
CA GLY A 198 -1.04 43.65 7.31
C GLY A 198 -1.02 42.32 6.56
N GLU A 199 -0.29 42.21 5.44
CA GLU A 199 -0.12 40.96 4.69
C GLU A 199 1.33 40.47 4.74
N SER A 200 1.52 39.16 4.65
CA SER A 200 2.82 38.53 4.45
C SER A 200 3.11 38.40 2.96
N THR A 201 4.21 38.99 2.49
CA THR A 201 4.66 38.89 1.10
C THR A 201 5.94 38.08 1.01
N GLU A 202 6.06 37.23 0.01
CA GLU A 202 7.30 36.49 -0.25
C GLU A 202 8.14 37.27 -1.26
N ILE A 203 9.37 37.58 -0.91
CA ILE A 203 10.30 38.32 -1.77
C ILE A 203 11.64 37.57 -1.88
N GLU A 204 12.33 37.75 -3.00
CA GLU A 204 13.67 37.20 -3.20
C GLU A 204 14.71 38.30 -3.05
N ILE A 205 15.56 38.17 -2.04
CA ILE A 205 16.67 39.09 -1.80
C ILE A 205 17.93 38.51 -2.44
N VAL A 206 18.65 39.35 -3.18
CA VAL A 206 19.95 38.98 -3.75
C VAL A 206 21.04 39.16 -2.70
N TYR A 207 21.59 38.05 -2.24
CA TYR A 207 22.77 37.97 -1.37
C TYR A 207 24.06 37.98 -2.20
N LYS A 208 25.15 38.52 -1.62
CA LYS A 208 26.51 38.67 -2.19
C LYS A 208 26.78 37.80 -3.44
N PHE A 209 27.03 38.42 -4.59
CA PHE A 209 27.41 37.73 -5.85
C PHE A 209 26.38 36.73 -6.45
N ARG A 210 25.07 37.09 -6.45
CA ARG A 210 23.97 36.43 -7.20
C ARG A 210 23.32 35.19 -6.57
N GLU A 211 23.52 34.92 -5.28
CA GLU A 211 22.67 33.94 -4.59
C GLU A 211 21.36 34.61 -4.16
N THR A 212 20.21 34.00 -4.46
CA THR A 212 18.91 34.51 -4.00
C THR A 212 18.45 33.74 -2.77
N ILE A 213 17.97 34.47 -1.77
CA ILE A 213 17.33 33.95 -0.57
C ILE A 213 15.87 34.39 -0.57
N THR A 214 14.98 33.44 -0.29
CA THR A 214 13.55 33.71 -0.21
C THR A 214 13.20 34.10 1.21
N VAL A 215 12.67 35.30 1.39
CA VAL A 215 12.25 35.80 2.70
C VAL A 215 10.75 36.10 2.72
N GLU A 216 10.11 35.83 3.86
CA GLU A 216 8.77 36.30 4.17
C GLU A 216 8.89 37.70 4.79
N MET A 217 8.34 38.71 4.12
CA MET A 217 8.26 40.08 4.61
C MET A 217 6.88 40.36 5.19
N ARG A 218 6.83 40.87 6.42
CA ARG A 218 5.62 41.38 7.07
C ARG A 218 5.80 42.84 7.42
N VAL A 219 4.84 43.66 7.03
CA VAL A 219 4.89 45.10 7.25
C VAL A 219 3.84 45.51 8.26
N ALA A 220 4.26 46.27 9.27
CA ALA A 220 3.40 46.91 10.24
C ALA A 220 3.68 48.42 10.26
N GLU A 221 2.63 49.22 10.39
CA GLU A 221 2.76 50.66 10.61
C GLU A 221 3.22 50.92 12.06
N VAL A 222 4.21 51.80 12.21
CA VAL A 222 4.80 52.18 13.51
C VAL A 222 5.06 53.67 13.55
N GLU A 223 5.12 54.24 14.75
CA GLU A 223 5.60 55.60 14.95
C GLU A 223 7.12 55.57 15.19
N TRP A 224 7.88 56.32 14.40
CA TRP A 224 9.33 56.46 14.52
C TRP A 224 9.72 57.93 14.44
N ASP A 225 10.44 58.45 15.44
CA ASP A 225 10.80 59.87 15.56
C ASP A 225 9.62 60.83 15.37
N SER A 226 8.45 60.48 15.91
CA SER A 226 7.18 61.23 15.78
C SER A 226 6.64 61.36 14.35
N GLN A 227 7.05 60.45 13.46
CA GLN A 227 6.54 60.31 12.10
C GLN A 227 6.00 58.90 11.86
N ILE A 228 5.10 58.76 10.89
CA ILE A 228 4.60 57.45 10.45
C ILE A 228 5.71 56.76 9.67
N ALA A 229 6.04 55.54 10.08
CA ALA A 229 7.02 54.69 9.44
C ALA A 229 6.49 53.25 9.34
N TYR A 230 7.21 52.42 8.61
CA TYR A 230 6.86 51.03 8.35
C TYR A 230 7.94 50.11 8.91
N LEU A 231 7.57 49.26 9.85
CA LEU A 231 8.41 48.17 10.33
C LEU A 231 8.24 46.97 9.39
N ALA A 232 9.29 46.63 8.64
CA ALA A 232 9.38 45.42 7.86
C ALA A 232 10.16 44.34 8.63
N SER A 233 9.50 43.22 8.92
CA SER A 233 10.11 42.01 9.48
C SER A 233 10.36 41.01 8.36
N LEU A 234 11.61 40.60 8.20
CA LEU A 234 12.10 39.71 7.15
C LEU A 234 12.53 38.39 7.79
N ARG A 235 11.88 37.30 7.41
CA ARG A 235 12.19 35.96 7.89
C ARG A 235 12.69 35.10 6.74
N ASP A 236 13.88 34.52 6.87
CA ASP A 236 14.39 33.56 5.89
C ASP A 236 13.54 32.28 5.91
N ILE A 237 12.93 31.97 4.75
CA ILE A 237 12.10 30.79 4.53
C ILE A 237 12.65 29.89 3.41
N SER A 238 13.90 30.10 2.99
CA SER A 238 14.52 29.40 1.86
C SER A 238 14.52 27.89 2.06
N LEU A 239 14.97 27.41 3.23
CA LEU A 239 14.96 25.98 3.57
C LEU A 239 13.54 25.40 3.55
N ARG A 240 12.56 26.13 4.08
CA ARG A 240 11.16 25.69 4.12
C ARG A 240 10.61 25.52 2.70
N LYS A 241 10.91 26.44 1.79
CA LYS A 241 10.51 26.36 0.38
C LYS A 241 11.17 25.19 -0.35
N GLN A 242 12.47 24.97 -0.14
CA GLN A 242 13.17 23.84 -0.72
C GLN A 242 12.56 22.49 -0.28
N VAL A 243 12.27 22.36 1.02
CA VAL A 243 11.61 21.16 1.56
C VAL A 243 10.21 20.98 0.99
N GLU A 244 9.43 22.06 0.85
CA GLU A 244 8.08 21.99 0.27
C GLU A 244 8.10 21.53 -1.20
N VAL A 245 9.02 22.08 -2.01
CA VAL A 245 9.19 21.69 -3.41
C VAL A 245 9.63 20.22 -3.51
N ALA A 246 10.61 19.80 -2.71
CA ALA A 246 11.09 18.43 -2.70
C ALA A 246 9.98 17.44 -2.27
N LEU A 247 9.15 17.79 -1.29
CA LEU A 247 7.98 17.01 -0.87
C LEU A 247 6.96 16.86 -1.99
N LYS A 248 6.62 17.95 -2.70
CA LYS A 248 5.69 17.90 -3.84
C LYS A 248 6.22 16.99 -4.95
N GLN A 249 7.50 17.09 -5.28
CA GLN A 249 8.14 16.23 -6.27
C GLN A 249 8.12 14.76 -5.84
N MET A 250 8.46 14.46 -4.58
CA MET A 250 8.46 13.09 -4.05
C MET A 250 7.05 12.49 -4.06
N ASN A 251 6.04 13.25 -3.63
CA ASN A 251 4.65 12.79 -3.63
C ASN A 251 4.18 12.45 -5.05
N HIS A 252 4.51 13.29 -6.04
CA HIS A 252 4.15 13.01 -7.43
C HIS A 252 4.80 11.72 -7.97
N VAL A 253 6.08 11.49 -7.63
CA VAL A 253 6.78 10.24 -7.98
C VAL A 253 6.16 9.02 -7.28
N LEU A 254 5.78 9.18 -6.00
CA LEU A 254 5.13 8.12 -5.23
C LEU A 254 3.76 7.77 -5.79
N GLU A 255 2.94 8.76 -6.13
CA GLU A 255 1.62 8.56 -6.76
C GLU A 255 1.74 7.79 -8.08
N THR A 256 2.71 8.18 -8.92
CA THR A 256 2.99 7.49 -10.18
C THR A 256 3.38 6.03 -9.93
N ARG A 257 4.31 5.79 -8.99
CA ARG A 257 4.78 4.44 -8.66
C ARG A 257 3.68 3.57 -8.04
N VAL A 258 2.82 4.15 -7.20
CA VAL A 258 1.64 3.45 -6.65
C VAL A 258 0.71 3.06 -7.78
N SER A 259 0.36 3.98 -8.68
CA SER A 259 -0.51 3.68 -9.83
C SER A 259 0.06 2.55 -10.71
N GLU A 260 1.35 2.62 -11.05
CA GLU A 260 2.04 1.57 -11.82
C GLU A 260 2.00 0.20 -11.11
N ARG A 261 2.27 0.16 -9.80
CA ARG A 261 2.25 -1.11 -9.05
C ARG A 261 0.85 -1.65 -8.85
N THR A 262 -0.15 -0.80 -8.64
CA THR A 262 -1.55 -1.24 -8.54
C THR A 262 -2.01 -1.87 -9.85
N ALA A 263 -1.70 -1.25 -11.00
CA ALA A 263 -2.03 -1.81 -12.31
C ALA A 263 -1.33 -3.17 -12.56
N GLN A 264 -0.06 -3.31 -12.17
CA GLN A 264 0.65 -4.58 -12.30
C GLN A 264 0.10 -5.68 -11.38
N LEU A 265 -0.30 -5.33 -10.16
CA LEU A 265 -0.93 -6.26 -9.22
C LEU A 265 -2.30 -6.73 -9.73
N GLU A 266 -3.10 -5.83 -10.29
CA GLU A 266 -4.38 -6.17 -10.91
C GLU A 266 -4.18 -7.14 -12.08
N GLN A 267 -3.21 -6.87 -12.96
CA GLN A 267 -2.88 -7.76 -14.07
C GLN A 267 -2.43 -9.14 -13.57
N ALA A 268 -1.51 -9.20 -12.61
CA ALA A 268 -1.03 -10.45 -12.03
C ALA A 268 -2.16 -11.25 -11.37
N ASN A 269 -3.09 -10.58 -10.66
CA ASN A 269 -4.24 -11.23 -10.05
C ASN A 269 -5.20 -11.81 -11.10
N GLN A 270 -5.46 -11.09 -12.20
CA GLN A 270 -6.29 -11.60 -13.29
C GLN A 270 -5.65 -12.83 -13.95
N ASP A 271 -4.35 -12.82 -14.16
CA ASP A 271 -3.64 -13.95 -14.77
C ASP A 271 -3.58 -15.16 -13.82
N LEU A 272 -3.40 -14.95 -12.52
CA LEU A 272 -3.53 -15.99 -11.50
C LEU A 272 -4.92 -16.63 -11.49
N GLN A 273 -5.99 -15.82 -11.55
CA GLN A 273 -7.36 -16.35 -11.62
C GLN A 273 -7.58 -17.19 -12.88
N LYS A 274 -7.10 -16.74 -14.05
CA LYS A 274 -7.18 -17.52 -15.30
C LYS A 274 -6.43 -18.86 -15.18
N MET A 275 -5.24 -18.85 -14.58
CA MET A 275 -4.46 -20.07 -14.35
C MET A 275 -5.16 -21.03 -13.38
N GLN A 276 -5.76 -20.51 -12.30
CA GLN A 276 -6.51 -21.31 -11.34
C GLN A 276 -7.71 -22.02 -11.99
N VAL A 277 -8.46 -21.33 -12.86
CA VAL A 277 -9.58 -21.93 -13.59
C VAL A 277 -9.09 -23.03 -14.53
N ARG A 278 -8.02 -22.78 -15.31
CA ARG A 278 -7.44 -23.80 -16.21
C ARG A 278 -6.94 -25.02 -15.45
N LEU A 279 -6.27 -24.81 -14.32
CA LEU A 279 -5.76 -25.90 -13.50
C LEU A 279 -6.90 -26.74 -12.90
N SER A 280 -7.95 -26.08 -12.41
CA SER A 280 -9.14 -26.77 -11.90
C SER A 280 -9.81 -27.65 -12.97
N GLN A 281 -9.96 -27.11 -14.19
CA GLN A 281 -10.49 -27.86 -15.33
C GLN A 281 -9.62 -29.07 -15.69
N ALA A 282 -8.30 -28.88 -15.76
CA ALA A 282 -7.36 -29.96 -16.04
C ALA A 282 -7.41 -31.06 -14.96
N LEU A 283 -7.50 -30.66 -13.67
CA LEU A 283 -7.63 -31.60 -12.56
C LEU A 283 -8.93 -32.40 -12.64
N THR A 284 -10.04 -31.76 -13.00
CA THR A 284 -11.33 -32.47 -13.18
C THR A 284 -11.24 -33.48 -14.32
N GLN A 285 -10.64 -33.12 -15.44
CA GLN A 285 -10.42 -34.04 -16.57
C GLN A 285 -9.51 -35.22 -16.17
N GLU A 286 -8.44 -34.96 -15.42
CA GLU A 286 -7.56 -36.02 -14.92
C GLU A 286 -8.30 -36.97 -13.98
N GLN A 287 -9.12 -36.44 -13.07
CA GLN A 287 -9.94 -37.24 -12.16
C GLN A 287 -10.97 -38.08 -12.92
N GLU A 288 -11.67 -37.50 -13.91
CA GLU A 288 -12.60 -38.23 -14.76
C GLU A 288 -11.92 -39.40 -15.48
N LEU A 289 -10.75 -39.15 -16.09
CA LEU A 289 -9.96 -40.16 -16.77
C LEU A 289 -9.46 -41.26 -15.81
N SER A 290 -9.02 -40.88 -14.61
CA SER A 290 -8.59 -41.81 -13.56
C SER A 290 -9.74 -42.71 -13.08
N THR A 291 -10.92 -42.15 -12.84
CA THR A 291 -12.10 -42.94 -12.45
C THR A 291 -12.60 -43.83 -13.58
N PHE A 292 -12.48 -43.38 -14.83
CA PHE A 292 -12.79 -44.18 -16.02
C PHE A 292 -11.85 -45.38 -16.13
N LYS A 293 -10.52 -45.14 -16.07
CA LYS A 293 -9.50 -46.20 -16.09
C LYS A 293 -9.72 -47.23 -14.98
N SER A 294 -10.04 -46.77 -13.77
CA SER A 294 -10.34 -47.67 -12.64
C SER A 294 -11.59 -48.52 -12.88
N ARG A 295 -12.64 -47.93 -13.46
CA ARG A 295 -13.87 -48.65 -13.85
C ARG A 295 -13.59 -49.71 -14.92
N ILE A 296 -12.75 -49.39 -15.91
CA ILE A 296 -12.32 -50.33 -16.96
C ILE A 296 -11.63 -51.55 -16.35
N ILE A 297 -10.58 -51.33 -15.55
CA ILE A 297 -9.78 -52.42 -14.97
C ILE A 297 -10.66 -53.35 -14.13
N SER A 298 -11.59 -52.78 -13.34
CA SER A 298 -12.54 -53.56 -12.54
C SER A 298 -13.45 -54.43 -13.42
N ARG A 299 -14.06 -53.85 -14.48
CA ARG A 299 -14.95 -54.60 -15.39
C ARG A 299 -14.22 -55.71 -16.14
N ILE A 300 -13.04 -55.41 -16.69
CA ILE A 300 -12.18 -56.39 -17.37
C ILE A 300 -11.85 -57.55 -16.42
N SER A 301 -11.48 -57.26 -15.18
CA SER A 301 -11.13 -58.29 -14.18
C SER A 301 -12.31 -59.23 -13.89
N HIS A 302 -13.54 -58.71 -13.84
CA HIS A 302 -14.74 -59.52 -13.66
C HIS A 302 -15.06 -60.38 -14.90
N GLU A 303 -14.96 -59.81 -16.10
CA GLU A 303 -15.19 -60.54 -17.36
C GLU A 303 -14.13 -61.62 -17.60
N TYR A 304 -12.89 -61.47 -17.13
CA TYR A 304 -11.88 -62.53 -17.15
C TYR A 304 -12.10 -63.62 -16.11
N ARG A 305 -12.53 -63.26 -14.89
CA ARG A 305 -12.72 -64.24 -13.80
C ARG A 305 -13.76 -65.29 -14.17
N THR A 306 -14.84 -64.90 -14.84
CA THR A 306 -15.96 -65.80 -15.19
C THR A 306 -15.56 -66.99 -16.10
N PRO A 307 -14.92 -66.79 -17.26
CA PRO A 307 -14.44 -67.89 -18.10
C PRO A 307 -13.35 -68.71 -17.40
N LEU A 308 -12.44 -68.06 -16.65
CA LEU A 308 -11.41 -68.78 -15.88
C LEU A 308 -12.01 -69.73 -14.84
N THR A 309 -13.01 -69.28 -14.09
CA THR A 309 -13.72 -70.12 -13.10
C THR A 309 -14.44 -71.29 -13.79
N THR A 310 -15.03 -71.06 -14.96
CA THR A 310 -15.75 -72.10 -15.71
C THR A 310 -14.80 -73.13 -16.33
N ILE A 311 -13.63 -72.68 -16.81
CA ILE A 311 -12.54 -73.55 -17.27
C ILE A 311 -12.04 -74.40 -16.11
N ALA A 312 -11.74 -73.77 -14.96
CA ALA A 312 -11.25 -74.45 -13.77
C ALA A 312 -12.23 -75.51 -13.29
N LEU A 313 -13.51 -75.16 -13.14
CA LEU A 313 -14.56 -76.10 -12.74
C LEU A 313 -14.74 -77.23 -13.74
N SER A 314 -14.76 -76.94 -15.04
CA SER A 314 -14.91 -77.98 -16.07
C SER A 314 -13.69 -78.92 -16.11
N ALA A 315 -12.49 -78.39 -15.89
CA ALA A 315 -11.26 -79.17 -15.81
C ALA A 315 -11.21 -80.04 -14.53
N GLU A 316 -11.63 -79.50 -13.39
CA GLU A 316 -11.74 -80.23 -12.11
C GLU A 316 -12.75 -81.38 -12.23
N MET A 317 -13.93 -81.10 -12.78
CA MET A 317 -14.97 -82.12 -12.98
C MET A 317 -14.54 -83.21 -13.97
N LEU A 318 -13.81 -82.86 -15.04
CA LEU A 318 -13.20 -83.82 -15.95
C LEU A 318 -12.05 -84.61 -15.29
N SER A 319 -11.35 -84.03 -14.31
CA SER A 319 -10.30 -84.76 -13.58
C SER A 319 -10.89 -85.76 -12.59
N GLU A 320 -12.00 -85.43 -11.93
CA GLU A 320 -12.57 -86.21 -10.83
C GLU A 320 -13.64 -87.23 -11.28
N TYR A 321 -14.50 -86.88 -12.25
CA TYR A 321 -15.67 -87.70 -12.62
C TYR A 321 -15.60 -88.31 -14.03
N ARG A 322 -14.51 -88.12 -14.78
CA ARG A 322 -14.42 -88.58 -16.19
C ARG A 322 -14.74 -90.06 -16.38
N HIS A 323 -14.28 -90.93 -15.47
CA HIS A 323 -14.54 -92.37 -15.55
C HIS A 323 -16.00 -92.76 -15.33
N GLN A 324 -16.82 -91.86 -14.77
CA GLN A 324 -18.24 -92.07 -14.47
C GLN A 324 -19.16 -91.46 -15.54
N TRP A 325 -18.60 -90.79 -16.54
CA TRP A 325 -19.35 -90.06 -17.57
C TRP A 325 -19.22 -90.69 -18.94
N ASP A 326 -20.31 -90.61 -19.70
CA ASP A 326 -20.33 -90.95 -21.12
C ASP A 326 -19.50 -89.95 -21.94
N ASP A 327 -19.03 -90.42 -23.10
CA ASP A 327 -18.19 -89.61 -24.00
C ASP A 327 -18.89 -88.28 -24.38
N SER A 328 -20.22 -88.28 -24.51
CA SER A 328 -21.01 -87.06 -24.81
C SER A 328 -20.85 -85.97 -23.74
N ARG A 329 -20.91 -86.32 -22.44
CA ARG A 329 -20.68 -85.35 -21.35
C ARG A 329 -19.23 -84.89 -21.28
N GLN A 330 -18.27 -85.79 -21.52
CA GLN A 330 -16.86 -85.40 -21.59
C GLN A 330 -16.61 -84.39 -22.71
N LEU A 331 -17.09 -84.68 -23.93
CA LEU A 331 -17.01 -83.78 -25.08
C LEU A 331 -17.69 -82.43 -24.81
N LYS A 332 -18.80 -82.41 -24.07
CA LYS A 332 -19.45 -81.15 -23.67
C LYS A 332 -18.54 -80.28 -22.81
N HIS A 333 -17.87 -80.85 -21.81
CA HIS A 333 -16.95 -80.09 -20.96
C HIS A 333 -15.67 -79.67 -21.69
N PHE A 334 -15.11 -80.51 -22.57
CA PHE A 334 -14.00 -80.11 -23.45
C PHE A 334 -14.41 -78.95 -24.38
N GLY A 335 -15.59 -79.01 -24.98
CA GLY A 335 -16.14 -77.94 -25.79
C GLY A 335 -16.39 -76.66 -24.99
N GLN A 336 -16.83 -76.76 -23.73
CA GLN A 336 -16.96 -75.62 -22.83
C GLN A 336 -15.61 -74.96 -22.53
N ILE A 337 -14.57 -75.75 -22.22
CA ILE A 337 -13.21 -75.23 -22.01
C ILE A 337 -12.72 -74.50 -23.26
N GLN A 338 -12.80 -75.13 -24.44
CA GLN A 338 -12.37 -74.52 -25.70
C GLN A 338 -13.11 -73.22 -25.99
N SER A 339 -14.44 -73.19 -25.82
CA SER A 339 -15.25 -71.99 -26.02
C SER A 339 -14.88 -70.88 -25.05
N MET A 340 -14.61 -71.19 -23.77
CA MET A 340 -14.19 -70.20 -22.78
C MET A 340 -12.78 -69.67 -23.03
N ILE A 341 -11.86 -70.51 -23.53
CA ILE A 341 -10.52 -70.08 -23.96
C ILE A 341 -10.63 -69.11 -25.13
N GLN A 342 -11.40 -69.46 -26.18
CA GLN A 342 -11.63 -68.59 -27.33
C GLN A 342 -12.24 -67.24 -26.91
N ARG A 343 -13.20 -67.27 -25.98
CA ARG A 343 -13.78 -66.04 -25.40
C ARG A 343 -12.75 -65.20 -24.65
N LEU A 344 -11.86 -65.83 -23.88
CA LEU A 344 -10.81 -65.12 -23.14
C LEU A 344 -9.76 -64.51 -24.08
N THR A 345 -9.39 -65.22 -25.15
CA THR A 345 -8.51 -64.68 -26.20
C THR A 345 -9.12 -63.45 -26.86
N ALA A 346 -10.40 -63.53 -27.27
CA ALA A 346 -11.11 -62.38 -27.86
C ALA A 346 -11.16 -61.17 -26.91
N LEU A 347 -11.36 -61.40 -25.60
CA LEU A 347 -11.33 -60.33 -24.59
C LEU A 347 -9.95 -59.69 -24.42
N VAL A 348 -8.86 -60.46 -24.59
CA VAL A 348 -7.49 -59.93 -24.54
C VAL A 348 -7.20 -59.10 -25.79
N ASP A 349 -7.60 -59.59 -26.96
CA ASP A 349 -7.44 -58.89 -28.23
C ASP A 349 -8.23 -57.56 -28.22
N ASP A 350 -9.48 -57.57 -27.74
CA ASP A 350 -10.29 -56.36 -27.55
C ASP A 350 -9.61 -55.34 -26.61
N ALA A 351 -9.01 -55.80 -25.51
CA ALA A 351 -8.33 -54.93 -24.55
C ALA A 351 -7.01 -54.35 -25.09
N LEU A 352 -6.23 -55.13 -25.84
CA LEU A 352 -5.03 -54.66 -26.53
C LEU A 352 -5.39 -53.61 -27.58
N MET A 353 -6.48 -53.84 -28.32
CA MET A 353 -6.96 -52.94 -29.35
C MET A 353 -7.37 -51.58 -28.76
N ILE A 354 -8.07 -51.57 -27.62
CA ILE A 354 -8.40 -50.32 -26.90
C ILE A 354 -7.15 -49.56 -26.49
N ASN A 355 -6.17 -50.24 -25.87
CA ASN A 355 -4.92 -49.60 -25.48
C ASN A 355 -4.16 -49.01 -26.67
N GLN A 356 -4.04 -49.75 -27.78
CA GLN A 356 -3.36 -49.28 -29.00
C GLN A 356 -4.08 -48.08 -29.64
N THR A 357 -5.42 -48.04 -29.54
CA THR A 357 -6.17 -46.89 -30.02
C THR A 357 -6.09 -45.67 -29.09
N GLU A 358 -5.97 -45.86 -27.77
CA GLU A 358 -5.79 -44.77 -26.80
C GLU A 358 -4.37 -44.19 -26.82
N SER A 359 -3.35 -45.02 -27.06
CA SER A 359 -1.96 -44.58 -27.20
C SER A 359 -1.66 -43.93 -28.57
N GLY A 360 -2.58 -44.04 -29.53
CA GLY A 360 -2.38 -43.55 -30.90
C GLY A 360 -1.38 -44.39 -31.71
N GLU A 361 -1.03 -45.58 -31.23
CA GLU A 361 -0.03 -46.47 -31.85
C GLU A 361 -0.62 -47.38 -32.94
N LEU A 362 -1.93 -47.31 -33.20
CA LEU A 362 -2.58 -48.14 -34.21
C LEU A 362 -2.23 -47.64 -35.63
N GLU A 363 -1.17 -48.19 -36.22
CA GLU A 363 -0.77 -47.90 -37.60
C GLU A 363 -1.71 -48.58 -38.61
N LEU A 364 -2.25 -47.79 -39.53
CA LEU A 364 -3.23 -48.20 -40.53
C LEU A 364 -2.53 -48.84 -41.74
N LYS A 365 -2.79 -50.12 -42.02
CA LYS A 365 -2.17 -50.84 -43.15
C LYS A 365 -3.15 -50.97 -44.32
N LEU A 366 -3.12 -49.98 -45.21
CA LEU A 366 -4.01 -49.94 -46.38
C LEU A 366 -3.53 -50.89 -47.48
N GLU A 367 -4.36 -51.87 -47.82
CA GLU A 367 -4.15 -52.80 -48.92
C GLU A 367 -5.34 -52.73 -49.91
N PRO A 368 -5.14 -52.98 -51.21
CA PRO A 368 -6.24 -53.03 -52.18
C PRO A 368 -7.10 -54.28 -51.97
N ILE A 369 -8.38 -54.08 -51.63
CA ILE A 369 -9.33 -55.15 -51.31
C ILE A 369 -10.52 -55.09 -52.26
N ASN A 370 -10.90 -56.25 -52.83
CA ASN A 370 -12.19 -56.42 -53.51
C ASN A 370 -13.31 -56.51 -52.46
N LEU A 371 -14.01 -55.40 -52.23
CA LEU A 371 -15.02 -55.29 -51.18
C LEU A 371 -16.16 -56.29 -51.34
N VAL A 372 -16.61 -56.54 -52.56
CA VAL A 372 -17.71 -57.49 -52.82
C VAL A 372 -17.25 -58.92 -52.50
N GLY A 373 -16.04 -59.30 -52.93
CA GLY A 373 -15.46 -60.61 -52.65
C GLY A 373 -15.25 -60.82 -51.14
N PHE A 374 -14.66 -59.82 -50.49
CA PHE A 374 -14.41 -59.81 -49.05
C PHE A 374 -15.70 -59.96 -48.23
N CYS A 375 -16.75 -59.20 -48.56
CA CYS A 375 -18.04 -59.31 -47.87
C CYS A 375 -18.68 -60.69 -48.04
N ARG A 376 -18.63 -61.28 -49.24
CA ARG A 376 -19.17 -62.63 -49.49
C ARG A 376 -18.42 -63.71 -48.71
N GLU A 377 -17.09 -63.62 -48.65
CA GLU A 377 -16.27 -64.54 -47.86
C GLU A 377 -16.63 -64.46 -46.38
N LEU A 378 -16.73 -63.25 -45.83
CA LEU A 378 -17.07 -63.02 -44.42
C LEU A 378 -18.47 -63.53 -44.07
N ILE A 379 -19.45 -63.33 -44.97
CA ILE A 379 -20.81 -63.86 -44.77
C ILE A 379 -20.81 -65.38 -44.80
N SER A 380 -20.08 -66.01 -45.73
CA SER A 380 -19.99 -67.46 -45.81
C SER A 380 -19.37 -68.06 -44.54
N GLU A 381 -18.37 -67.39 -43.97
CA GLU A 381 -17.75 -67.79 -42.71
C GLU A 381 -18.73 -67.69 -41.54
N LEU A 382 -19.43 -66.56 -41.41
CA LEU A 382 -20.39 -66.33 -40.34
C LEU A 382 -21.63 -67.24 -40.46
N GLN A 383 -22.14 -67.47 -41.67
CA GLN A 383 -23.24 -68.41 -41.92
C GLN A 383 -22.90 -69.82 -41.44
N GLY A 384 -21.65 -70.27 -41.55
CA GLY A 384 -21.21 -71.57 -41.05
C GLY A 384 -21.19 -71.69 -39.51
N GLN A 385 -21.20 -70.56 -38.79
CA GLN A 385 -21.16 -70.51 -37.32
C GLN A 385 -22.55 -70.31 -36.69
N ILE A 386 -23.55 -69.88 -37.48
CA ILE A 386 -24.92 -69.63 -37.01
C ILE A 386 -25.64 -70.97 -36.80
N ARG A 387 -26.06 -71.22 -35.56
CA ARG A 387 -26.84 -72.42 -35.16
C ARG A 387 -28.35 -72.13 -35.02
N THR A 388 -28.79 -70.92 -35.34
CA THR A 388 -30.13 -70.36 -35.12
C THR A 388 -30.83 -70.08 -36.45
N PRO A 389 -32.18 -69.89 -36.49
CA PRO A 389 -32.95 -69.72 -37.73
C PRO A 389 -32.82 -68.30 -38.33
N HIS A 390 -31.60 -67.77 -38.42
CA HIS A 390 -31.32 -66.47 -39.01
C HIS A 390 -30.97 -66.61 -40.48
N GLN A 391 -31.52 -65.70 -41.30
CA GLN A 391 -31.14 -65.59 -42.71
C GLN A 391 -30.29 -64.34 -42.91
N LEU A 392 -29.04 -64.53 -43.33
CA LEU A 392 -28.15 -63.44 -43.74
C LEU A 392 -28.35 -63.16 -45.23
N LEU A 393 -28.97 -62.03 -45.57
CA LEU A 393 -29.15 -61.59 -46.96
C LEU A 393 -28.10 -60.56 -47.33
N PHE A 394 -27.28 -60.88 -48.34
CA PHE A 394 -26.31 -59.95 -48.90
C PHE A 394 -26.82 -59.31 -50.18
N SER A 395 -26.72 -57.99 -50.29
CA SER A 395 -26.89 -57.31 -51.57
C SER A 395 -25.81 -56.25 -51.77
N SER A 396 -25.33 -56.13 -53.00
CA SER A 396 -24.35 -55.10 -53.39
C SER A 396 -24.95 -54.24 -54.48
N ARG A 397 -24.95 -52.92 -54.29
CA ARG A 397 -25.39 -51.94 -55.28
C ARG A 397 -24.20 -51.07 -55.67
N ASN A 398 -23.87 -51.07 -56.96
CA ASN A 398 -22.86 -50.21 -57.55
C ASN A 398 -23.56 -49.28 -58.56
N VAL A 399 -23.22 -47.99 -58.55
CA VAL A 399 -23.70 -47.02 -59.53
C VAL A 399 -23.21 -47.37 -60.95
N ASN A 400 -22.08 -48.09 -61.09
CA ASN A 400 -21.37 -48.29 -62.37
C ASN A 400 -21.19 -49.76 -62.83
N SER A 401 -22.18 -50.65 -62.65
CA SER A 401 -22.18 -52.08 -63.10
C SER A 401 -21.46 -53.08 -62.17
N GLU A 402 -21.67 -54.39 -62.42
CA GLU A 402 -21.26 -55.58 -61.64
C GLU A 402 -19.72 -55.79 -61.49
N ALA A 403 -18.91 -54.75 -61.71
CA ALA A 403 -17.46 -54.82 -61.57
C ALA A 403 -17.03 -54.94 -60.10
N SER A 404 -15.90 -55.62 -59.87
CA SER A 404 -15.27 -55.75 -58.56
C SER A 404 -14.88 -54.38 -58.02
N ILE A 405 -15.46 -53.97 -56.90
CA ILE A 405 -15.15 -52.70 -56.24
C ILE A 405 -13.84 -52.89 -55.45
N ILE A 406 -12.76 -52.28 -55.94
CA ILE A 406 -11.46 -52.30 -55.26
C ILE A 406 -11.31 -51.00 -54.47
N GLY A 407 -11.13 -51.11 -53.16
CA GLY A 407 -10.82 -49.98 -52.29
C GLY A 407 -9.59 -50.27 -51.42
N LYS A 408 -8.92 -49.21 -50.95
CA LYS A 408 -7.77 -49.33 -50.05
C LYS A 408 -8.25 -49.36 -48.60
N PHE A 409 -8.10 -50.51 -47.94
CA PHE A 409 -8.56 -50.71 -46.55
C PHE A 409 -7.58 -51.60 -45.79
N ASP A 410 -7.59 -51.52 -44.46
CA ASP A 410 -6.97 -52.54 -43.63
C ASP A 410 -7.91 -53.74 -43.51
N ALA A 411 -7.51 -54.87 -44.09
CA ALA A 411 -8.33 -56.09 -44.14
C ALA A 411 -8.73 -56.60 -42.75
N LYS A 412 -7.86 -56.44 -41.74
CA LYS A 412 -8.11 -56.92 -40.37
C LYS A 412 -9.11 -56.03 -39.66
N LEU A 413 -8.91 -54.71 -39.74
CA LEU A 413 -9.82 -53.74 -39.12
C LEU A 413 -11.19 -53.74 -39.79
N LEU A 414 -11.25 -53.82 -41.12
CA LEU A 414 -12.51 -53.92 -41.86
C LEU A 414 -13.26 -55.21 -41.51
N ARG A 415 -12.55 -56.34 -41.37
CA ARG A 415 -13.12 -57.61 -40.92
C ARG A 415 -13.72 -57.48 -39.52
N GLN A 416 -13.00 -56.84 -38.60
CA GLN A 416 -13.45 -56.62 -37.23
C GLN A 416 -14.73 -55.77 -37.18
N ILE A 417 -14.78 -54.66 -37.91
CA ILE A 417 -15.95 -53.77 -38.01
C ILE A 417 -17.18 -54.57 -38.45
N ILE A 418 -17.09 -55.24 -39.61
CA ILE A 418 -18.24 -55.90 -40.20
C ILE A 418 -18.65 -57.14 -39.38
N SER A 419 -17.69 -57.92 -38.89
CA SER A 419 -17.97 -59.09 -38.04
C SER A 419 -18.68 -58.70 -36.75
N ASN A 420 -18.23 -57.63 -36.08
CA ASN A 420 -18.87 -57.15 -34.86
C ASN A 420 -20.30 -56.62 -35.11
N LEU A 421 -20.54 -55.90 -36.21
CA LEU A 421 -21.88 -55.43 -36.56
C LEU A 421 -22.83 -56.59 -36.89
N LEU A 422 -22.40 -57.54 -37.72
CA LEU A 422 -23.19 -58.72 -38.09
C LEU A 422 -23.47 -59.63 -36.88
N SER A 423 -22.46 -59.84 -36.02
CA SER A 423 -22.62 -60.61 -34.77
C SER A 423 -23.64 -59.96 -33.84
N ASN A 424 -23.61 -58.63 -33.68
CA ASN A 424 -24.61 -57.90 -32.89
C ASN A 424 -26.02 -58.01 -33.48
N ALA A 425 -26.16 -57.87 -34.80
CA ALA A 425 -27.43 -58.02 -35.51
C ALA A 425 -28.07 -59.41 -35.30
N ILE A 426 -27.27 -60.48 -35.34
CA ILE A 426 -27.73 -61.85 -35.07
C ILE A 426 -28.09 -62.03 -33.59
N LYS A 427 -27.17 -61.60 -32.70
CA LYS A 427 -27.28 -61.77 -31.26
C LYS A 427 -28.50 -61.07 -30.64
N TYR A 428 -28.83 -59.87 -31.13
CA TYR A 428 -29.96 -59.08 -30.61
C TYR A 428 -31.29 -59.35 -31.33
N SER A 429 -31.32 -60.38 -32.18
CA SER A 429 -32.52 -60.92 -32.83
C SER A 429 -32.84 -62.34 -32.32
N PRO A 430 -33.18 -62.54 -31.04
CA PRO A 430 -33.25 -63.88 -30.42
C PRO A 430 -34.36 -64.77 -30.98
N GLN A 431 -35.39 -64.21 -31.62
CA GLN A 431 -36.49 -64.96 -32.22
C GLN A 431 -36.18 -65.48 -33.65
N GLY A 432 -34.95 -65.27 -34.13
CA GLY A 432 -34.62 -65.41 -35.55
C GLY A 432 -34.86 -64.11 -36.29
N GLY A 433 -34.95 -64.17 -37.62
CA GLY A 433 -35.22 -63.01 -38.47
C GLY A 433 -34.21 -62.84 -39.59
N THR A 434 -34.45 -61.83 -40.42
CA THR A 434 -33.60 -61.54 -41.57
C THR A 434 -32.61 -60.44 -41.22
N VAL A 435 -31.31 -60.77 -41.24
CA VAL A 435 -30.25 -59.76 -41.13
C VAL A 435 -29.84 -59.35 -42.54
N GLN A 436 -30.15 -58.11 -42.91
CA GLN A 436 -29.82 -57.57 -44.21
C GLN A 436 -28.47 -56.87 -44.15
N PHE A 437 -27.52 -57.33 -44.97
CA PHE A 437 -26.23 -56.68 -45.15
C PHE A 437 -26.14 -56.12 -46.57
N ARG A 438 -26.04 -54.79 -46.68
CA ARG A 438 -25.96 -54.08 -47.95
C ARG A 438 -24.63 -53.36 -48.09
N LEU A 439 -23.98 -53.55 -49.23
CA LEU A 439 -22.84 -52.74 -49.67
C LEU A 439 -23.33 -51.79 -50.75
N ILE A 440 -23.32 -50.49 -50.49
CA ILE A 440 -23.70 -49.44 -51.44
C ILE A 440 -22.43 -48.65 -51.74
N CYS A 441 -22.00 -48.66 -52.99
CA CYS A 441 -20.85 -47.88 -53.43
C CYS A 441 -21.31 -46.74 -54.34
N GLU A 442 -21.07 -45.52 -53.88
CA GLU A 442 -21.23 -44.29 -54.65
C GLU A 442 -19.88 -43.88 -55.25
N VAL A 443 -19.79 -42.69 -55.85
CA VAL A 443 -18.59 -42.26 -56.60
C VAL A 443 -17.34 -42.21 -55.71
N ASP A 444 -17.46 -41.65 -54.50
CA ASP A 444 -16.34 -41.44 -53.57
C ASP A 444 -16.54 -42.10 -52.20
N THR A 445 -17.60 -42.90 -52.04
CA THR A 445 -17.96 -43.47 -50.72
C THR A 445 -18.41 -44.92 -50.80
N ALA A 446 -17.94 -45.74 -49.86
CA ALA A 446 -18.42 -47.09 -49.61
C ALA A 446 -19.27 -47.09 -48.34
N ILE A 447 -20.53 -47.50 -48.47
CA ILE A 447 -21.49 -47.55 -47.38
C ILE A 447 -21.81 -49.02 -47.08
N PHE A 448 -21.43 -49.46 -45.89
CA PHE A 448 -21.78 -50.76 -45.33
C PHE A 448 -22.99 -50.57 -44.42
N GLN A 449 -24.11 -51.20 -44.74
CA GLN A 449 -25.32 -51.13 -43.96
C GLN A 449 -25.71 -52.51 -43.43
N VAL A 450 -25.87 -52.61 -42.12
CA VAL A 450 -26.35 -53.82 -41.44
C VAL A 450 -27.68 -53.48 -40.79
N GLN A 451 -28.74 -54.21 -41.15
CA GLN A 451 -30.07 -54.05 -40.60
C GLN A 451 -30.54 -55.37 -39.97
N ASP A 452 -31.05 -55.28 -38.75
CA ASP A 452 -31.71 -56.37 -38.03
C ASP A 452 -33.17 -56.05 -37.70
N GLU A 453 -33.93 -57.09 -37.38
CA GLU A 453 -35.33 -57.06 -36.94
C GLU A 453 -35.43 -57.41 -35.44
N GLY A 454 -34.39 -57.05 -34.67
CA GLY A 454 -34.21 -57.45 -33.30
C GLY A 454 -34.97 -56.59 -32.28
N ILE A 455 -34.54 -56.67 -31.03
CA ILE A 455 -35.18 -55.98 -29.89
C ILE A 455 -35.11 -54.44 -29.97
N GLY A 456 -34.25 -53.88 -30.82
CA GLY A 456 -34.01 -52.45 -30.94
C GLY A 456 -33.33 -51.82 -29.71
N ILE A 457 -33.01 -50.53 -29.81
CA ILE A 457 -32.25 -49.76 -28.81
C ILE A 457 -33.10 -48.60 -28.28
N PRO A 458 -33.29 -48.49 -26.95
CA PRO A 458 -33.98 -47.36 -26.34
C PRO A 458 -33.32 -46.02 -26.68
N PRO A 459 -34.08 -44.93 -26.95
CA PRO A 459 -33.51 -43.62 -27.30
C PRO A 459 -32.50 -43.08 -26.28
N GLN A 460 -32.69 -43.37 -24.99
CA GLN A 460 -31.81 -42.95 -23.90
C GLN A 460 -30.43 -43.61 -23.94
N ASP A 461 -30.33 -44.79 -24.55
CA ASP A 461 -29.11 -45.59 -24.63
C ASP A 461 -28.34 -45.33 -25.94
N GLN A 462 -28.98 -44.71 -26.95
CA GLN A 462 -28.41 -44.47 -28.28
C GLN A 462 -27.17 -43.56 -28.25
N GLU A 463 -27.16 -42.53 -27.39
CA GLU A 463 -26.02 -41.61 -27.25
C GLU A 463 -24.78 -42.30 -26.65
N LYS A 464 -24.99 -43.36 -25.87
CA LYS A 464 -23.95 -44.04 -25.08
C LYS A 464 -23.47 -45.35 -25.71
N LEU A 465 -24.03 -45.76 -26.86
CA LEU A 465 -23.72 -47.05 -27.52
C LEU A 465 -22.24 -47.26 -27.83
N PHE A 466 -21.51 -46.18 -28.05
CA PHE A 466 -20.10 -46.22 -28.42
C PHE A 466 -19.17 -45.99 -27.22
N GLU A 467 -19.70 -45.81 -26.01
CA GLU A 467 -18.90 -45.78 -24.79
C GLU A 467 -18.38 -47.18 -24.47
N ALA A 468 -17.07 -47.29 -24.19
CA ALA A 468 -16.47 -48.58 -23.85
C ALA A 468 -17.15 -49.19 -22.61
N PHE A 469 -17.44 -50.49 -22.68
CA PHE A 469 -18.14 -51.28 -21.65
C PHE A 469 -19.60 -50.90 -21.42
N TYR A 470 -20.16 -49.91 -22.10
CA TYR A 470 -21.58 -49.57 -21.95
C TYR A 470 -22.46 -50.68 -22.56
N ARG A 471 -23.58 -50.97 -21.90
CA ARG A 471 -24.57 -51.97 -22.33
C ARG A 471 -25.96 -51.36 -22.16
N GLY A 472 -26.82 -51.57 -23.16
CA GLY A 472 -28.20 -51.11 -23.12
C GLY A 472 -28.97 -51.70 -21.96
N SER A 473 -29.84 -50.89 -21.37
CA SER A 473 -30.68 -51.23 -20.21
C SER A 473 -31.62 -52.43 -20.47
N ASN A 474 -31.97 -52.65 -21.74
CA ASN A 474 -32.84 -53.72 -22.22
C ASN A 474 -32.12 -55.06 -22.50
N ILE A 475 -30.81 -55.18 -22.21
CA ILE A 475 -29.96 -56.28 -22.68
C ILE A 475 -29.22 -56.99 -21.52
N ASN A 476 -29.75 -56.95 -20.30
CA ASN A 476 -29.07 -57.49 -19.12
C ASN A 476 -28.75 -59.00 -19.24
N GLU A 477 -29.61 -59.79 -19.90
CA GLU A 477 -29.46 -61.26 -20.02
C GLU A 477 -28.65 -61.72 -21.25
N ILE A 478 -28.47 -60.89 -22.28
CA ILE A 478 -27.78 -61.28 -23.53
C ILE A 478 -26.27 -60.99 -23.39
N GLY A 479 -25.45 -62.03 -23.25
CA GLY A 479 -24.03 -61.90 -22.89
C GLY A 479 -23.18 -61.15 -23.93
N GLY A 480 -22.40 -60.14 -23.53
CA GLY A 480 -21.47 -59.39 -24.39
C GLY A 480 -20.54 -58.48 -23.60
N THR A 481 -19.40 -58.14 -24.20
CA THR A 481 -18.30 -57.42 -23.54
C THR A 481 -18.57 -55.91 -23.39
N GLY A 482 -19.48 -55.36 -24.18
CA GLY A 482 -19.72 -53.91 -24.26
C GLY A 482 -18.57 -53.15 -24.93
N LEU A 483 -17.58 -53.85 -25.49
CA LEU A 483 -16.41 -53.24 -26.14
C LEU A 483 -16.55 -53.17 -27.66
N GLY A 484 -17.32 -54.07 -28.27
CA GLY A 484 -17.35 -54.23 -29.72
C GLY A 484 -17.71 -52.94 -30.48
N LEU A 485 -18.78 -52.23 -30.08
CA LEU A 485 -19.19 -50.99 -30.76
C LEU A 485 -18.22 -49.83 -30.54
N ALA A 486 -17.62 -49.72 -29.36
CA ALA A 486 -16.57 -48.73 -29.09
C ALA A 486 -15.33 -48.95 -29.97
N ILE A 487 -14.87 -50.20 -30.07
CA ILE A 487 -13.79 -50.61 -30.98
C ILE A 487 -14.18 -50.33 -32.44
N THR A 488 -15.41 -50.67 -32.83
CA THR A 488 -15.92 -50.45 -34.20
C THR A 488 -15.87 -48.97 -34.57
N LYS A 489 -16.40 -48.09 -33.71
CA LYS A 489 -16.34 -46.65 -33.94
C LYS A 489 -14.90 -46.16 -34.11
N LYS A 490 -13.99 -46.63 -33.26
CA LYS A 490 -12.58 -46.22 -33.32
C LYS A 490 -11.88 -46.70 -34.60
N CYS A 491 -12.17 -47.93 -35.05
CA CYS A 491 -11.67 -48.43 -36.34
C CYS A 491 -12.21 -47.62 -37.52
N VAL A 492 -13.48 -47.23 -37.46
CA VAL A 492 -14.13 -46.39 -38.47
C VAL A 492 -13.48 -45.00 -38.51
N GLU A 493 -13.29 -44.36 -37.35
CA GLU A 493 -12.63 -43.06 -37.23
C GLU A 493 -11.20 -43.07 -37.77
N ILE A 494 -10.42 -44.12 -37.48
CA ILE A 494 -9.04 -44.27 -37.96
C ILE A 494 -9.00 -44.37 -39.50
N HIS A 495 -9.99 -45.01 -40.12
CA HIS A 495 -10.17 -45.05 -41.58
C HIS A 495 -10.81 -43.79 -42.18
N ASN A 496 -10.90 -42.69 -41.41
CA ASN A 496 -11.58 -41.46 -41.81
C ASN A 496 -13.05 -41.68 -42.25
N GLY A 497 -13.70 -42.71 -41.68
CA GLY A 497 -15.09 -43.04 -41.95
C GLY A 497 -16.07 -42.43 -40.94
N GLN A 498 -17.35 -42.66 -41.16
CA GLN A 498 -18.45 -42.24 -40.29
C GLN A 498 -19.36 -43.43 -39.96
N ILE A 499 -19.86 -43.49 -38.74
CA ILE A 499 -20.81 -44.53 -38.29
C ILE A 499 -22.09 -43.86 -37.77
N GLU A 500 -23.24 -44.32 -38.25
CA GLU A 500 -24.58 -43.84 -37.90
C GLU A 500 -25.44 -45.03 -37.45
N VAL A 501 -26.32 -44.82 -36.48
CA VAL A 501 -27.21 -45.86 -35.95
C VAL A 501 -28.63 -45.31 -35.89
N GLU A 502 -29.55 -46.03 -36.52
CA GLU A 502 -30.98 -45.79 -36.47
C GLU A 502 -31.66 -47.00 -35.84
N SER A 503 -32.35 -46.82 -34.72
CA SER A 503 -32.97 -47.94 -34.00
C SER A 503 -34.28 -47.52 -33.35
N ALA A 504 -35.25 -48.43 -33.35
CA ALA A 504 -36.51 -48.27 -32.65
C ALA A 504 -36.83 -49.54 -31.85
N LEU A 505 -37.28 -49.34 -30.61
CA LEU A 505 -37.55 -50.44 -29.68
C LEU A 505 -38.63 -51.39 -30.25
N GLY A 506 -38.29 -52.68 -30.32
CA GLY A 506 -39.16 -53.73 -30.86
C GLY A 506 -39.31 -53.77 -32.39
N VAL A 507 -38.61 -52.90 -33.13
CA VAL A 507 -38.60 -52.87 -34.60
C VAL A 507 -37.28 -53.40 -35.16
N GLY A 508 -36.16 -53.08 -34.51
CA GLY A 508 -34.82 -53.50 -34.92
C GLY A 508 -33.84 -52.33 -35.01
N THR A 509 -32.63 -52.61 -35.50
CA THR A 509 -31.55 -51.63 -35.63
C THR A 509 -30.95 -51.64 -37.02
N THR A 510 -30.64 -50.44 -37.53
CA THR A 510 -29.87 -50.23 -38.75
C THR A 510 -28.60 -49.47 -38.41
N VAL A 511 -27.45 -50.05 -38.74
CA VAL A 511 -26.14 -49.41 -38.59
C VAL A 511 -25.57 -49.13 -39.97
N LEU A 512 -25.16 -47.89 -40.21
CA LEU A 512 -24.51 -47.45 -41.44
C LEU A 512 -23.06 -47.07 -41.14
N VAL A 513 -22.12 -47.63 -41.90
CA VAL A 513 -20.71 -47.26 -41.86
C VAL A 513 -20.29 -46.75 -43.23
N LYS A 514 -19.84 -45.51 -43.31
CA LYS A 514 -19.43 -44.82 -44.53
C LYS A 514 -17.91 -44.65 -44.52
N PHE A 515 -17.24 -45.05 -45.59
CA PHE A 515 -15.81 -44.82 -45.78
C PHE A 515 -15.54 -44.06 -47.07
N PRO A 516 -14.53 -43.18 -47.11
CA PRO A 516 -14.06 -42.59 -48.36
C PRO A 516 -13.41 -43.67 -49.24
N LEU A 517 -13.75 -43.70 -50.52
CA LEU A 517 -13.12 -44.56 -51.51
C LEU A 517 -12.01 -43.78 -52.23
N GLU A 518 -10.77 -43.98 -51.80
CA GLU A 518 -9.60 -43.48 -52.55
C GLU A 518 -9.11 -44.52 -53.56
N GLY A 519 -9.66 -44.48 -54.78
CA GLY A 519 -9.20 -45.30 -55.90
C GLY A 519 -10.05 -45.18 -57.15
N GLU A 520 -9.43 -45.14 -58.34
CA GLU A 520 -10.14 -45.25 -59.61
C GLU A 520 -10.98 -46.54 -59.64
N LEU A 521 -12.25 -46.42 -60.00
CA LEU A 521 -13.13 -47.55 -60.33
C LEU A 521 -12.52 -48.34 -61.51
N ALA A 522 -11.63 -49.27 -61.22
CA ALA A 522 -11.02 -50.12 -62.24
C ALA A 522 -12.05 -51.13 -62.73
N VAL A 523 -12.64 -50.85 -63.89
CA VAL A 523 -13.48 -51.80 -64.64
C VAL A 523 -12.59 -52.97 -65.08
N ALA A 524 -12.74 -54.12 -64.45
CA ALA A 524 -12.08 -55.35 -64.89
C ALA A 524 -12.66 -55.77 -66.25
N ASN A 525 -12.02 -55.34 -67.34
CA ASN A 525 -12.34 -55.81 -68.69
C ASN A 525 -11.98 -57.28 -68.82
N ASN A 526 -12.98 -58.15 -68.67
CA ASN A 526 -12.90 -59.55 -69.06
C ASN A 526 -12.86 -59.62 -70.59
N THR A 527 -11.68 -59.49 -71.19
CA THR A 527 -11.47 -59.80 -72.60
C THR A 527 -11.03 -61.26 -72.73
N LYS A 528 -11.97 -62.08 -73.22
CA LYS A 528 -11.67 -63.33 -73.91
C LYS A 528 -10.55 -63.08 -74.91
N SER A 529 -9.44 -63.81 -74.79
CA SER A 529 -8.51 -64.04 -75.89
C SER A 529 -8.58 -65.51 -76.25
N SER A 530 -9.46 -65.81 -77.20
CA SER A 530 -9.34 -66.96 -78.09
C SER A 530 -8.00 -66.89 -78.83
N LEU A 531 -7.18 -67.92 -78.64
CA LEU A 531 -6.34 -68.54 -79.67
C LEU A 531 -6.25 -70.03 -79.35
#